data_AF-A0A3D5JEF2-F1
#
_entry.id   AF-A0A3D5JEF2-F1
#
_cell.length_a   1.000
_cell.length_b   1.000
_cell.length_c   1.000
_cell.angle_alpha   90.00
_cell.angle_beta   90.00
_cell.angle_gamma   90.00
#
_symmetry.space_group_name_H-M   'P 1'
#
loop_
_entity.id
_entity.type
_entity.pdbx_description
1 polymer ?
#
loop_
_entity_poly.entity_id
_entity_poly.type
_entity_poly.pdbx_seq_one_letter_code
_entity_poly.pdbx_strand_id
1 'polypeptide(L)'
;VKTGDASAAGTELGPIIDRANQQRLVGIIDRAASEANMVVHGGVGEGELATGYFITPSMFEIDDVQHDLVQDELFGPIVSLERFGDEAEALAMANATRYGLAASVYTSDLNRSMRM
;
A
#
# COMPACT_ATOMS: atom_id res chain seq x y z
N VAL A 1 -4.52 5.87 -11.92
CA VAL A 1 -4.95 4.46 -11.86
C VAL A 1 -6.38 4.35 -12.33
N LYS A 2 -6.60 3.74 -13.49
CA LYS A 2 -7.93 3.45 -14.02
C LYS A 2 -8.44 2.11 -13.50
N THR A 3 -9.31 2.17 -12.49
CA THR A 3 -9.96 0.99 -11.90
C THR A 3 -11.14 0.57 -12.79
N GLY A 4 -11.32 -0.73 -13.02
CA GLY A 4 -12.38 -1.21 -13.91
C GLY A 4 -12.43 -2.72 -14.09
N ASP A 5 -13.33 -3.18 -14.94
CA ASP A 5 -13.40 -4.60 -15.35
C ASP A 5 -12.02 -5.07 -15.84
N ALA A 6 -11.51 -6.14 -15.24
CA ALA A 6 -10.19 -6.69 -15.51
C ALA A 6 -10.03 -7.20 -16.95
N SER A 7 -11.14 -7.47 -17.66
CA SER A 7 -11.14 -7.87 -19.06
C SER A 7 -11.16 -6.68 -20.04
N ALA A 8 -11.48 -5.48 -19.57
CA ALA A 8 -11.60 -4.30 -20.40
C ALA A 8 -10.24 -3.69 -20.75
N ALA A 9 -10.09 -3.29 -22.03
CA ALA A 9 -8.89 -2.63 -22.49
C ALA A 9 -8.64 -1.30 -21.75
N GLY A 10 -7.43 -1.13 -21.24
CA GLY A 10 -7.02 0.06 -20.50
C GLY A 10 -7.43 0.08 -19.03
N THR A 11 -8.00 -1.00 -18.48
CA THR A 11 -8.07 -1.19 -17.03
C THR A 11 -6.67 -1.42 -16.48
N GLU A 12 -6.30 -0.68 -15.44
CA GLU A 12 -5.01 -0.78 -14.75
C GLU A 12 -5.13 -1.50 -13.41
N LEU A 13 -6.32 -1.47 -12.79
CA LEU A 13 -6.59 -2.13 -11.51
C LEU A 13 -7.96 -2.80 -11.53
N GLY A 14 -7.97 -4.11 -11.24
CA GLY A 14 -9.18 -4.92 -11.14
C GLY A 14 -9.82 -4.89 -9.73
N PRO A 15 -10.86 -5.71 -9.50
CA PRO A 15 -11.51 -5.80 -8.20
C PRO A 15 -10.67 -6.61 -7.20
N ILE A 16 -11.00 -6.46 -5.92
CA ILE A 16 -10.59 -7.38 -4.87
C ILE A 16 -11.31 -8.73 -5.07
N ILE A 17 -10.71 -9.81 -4.56
CA ILE A 17 -11.19 -11.17 -4.82
C ILE A 17 -12.63 -11.43 -4.35
N ASP A 18 -13.01 -10.89 -3.19
CA ASP A 18 -14.34 -11.08 -2.60
C ASP A 18 -14.77 -9.88 -1.72
N ARG A 19 -16.04 -9.90 -1.30
CA ARG A 19 -16.63 -8.88 -0.44
C ARG A 19 -15.97 -8.80 0.94
N ALA A 20 -15.60 -9.94 1.54
CA ALA A 20 -15.05 -9.97 2.89
C ALA A 20 -13.68 -9.27 2.94
N ASN A 21 -12.84 -9.53 1.93
CA ASN A 21 -11.57 -8.85 1.74
C ASN A 21 -11.77 -7.36 1.42
N GLN A 22 -12.75 -7.01 0.58
CA GLN A 22 -13.07 -5.60 0.32
C GLN A 22 -13.45 -4.87 1.62
N GLN A 23 -14.36 -5.43 2.42
CA GLN A 23 -14.80 -4.82 3.67
C GLN A 23 -13.66 -4.69 4.69
N ARG A 24 -12.80 -5.70 4.81
CA ARG A 24 -11.60 -5.64 5.65
C ARG A 24 -10.67 -4.49 5.22
N LEU A 25 -10.41 -4.38 3.92
CA LEU A 25 -9.54 -3.33 3.37
C LEU A 25 -10.14 -1.94 3.52
N VAL A 26 -11.44 -1.77 3.31
CA VAL A 26 -12.13 -0.49 3.58
C VAL A 26 -11.97 -0.10 5.05
N GLY A 27 -12.18 -1.04 5.98
CA GLY A 27 -11.97 -0.77 7.41
C GLY A 27 -10.53 -0.38 7.75
N ILE A 28 -9.54 -0.95 7.07
CA ILE A 28 -8.12 -0.57 7.22
C ILE A 28 -7.89 0.86 6.71
N ILE A 29 -8.47 1.23 5.56
CA ILE A 29 -8.36 2.58 4.99
C ILE A 29 -9.01 3.61 5.91
N ASP A 30 -10.22 3.33 6.41
CA ASP A 30 -10.93 4.21 7.34
C ASP A 30 -10.13 4.41 8.65
N ARG A 31 -9.52 3.33 9.16
CA ARG A 31 -8.65 3.41 10.34
C ARG A 31 -7.39 4.23 10.06
N ALA A 32 -6.71 3.98 8.93
CA ALA A 32 -5.54 4.76 8.52
C ALA A 32 -5.86 6.26 8.40
N ALA A 33 -7.06 6.63 7.94
CA ALA A 33 -7.50 8.01 7.88
C ALA A 33 -7.61 8.70 9.25
N SER A 34 -7.68 7.93 10.35
CA SER A 34 -7.69 8.45 11.72
C SER A 34 -6.34 8.38 12.43
N GLU A 35 -5.43 7.54 11.97
CA GLU A 35 -4.16 7.21 12.64
C GLU A 35 -2.92 7.72 11.89
N ALA A 36 -3.06 8.03 10.60
CA ALA A 36 -1.96 8.38 9.70
C ALA A 36 -2.32 9.58 8.81
N ASN A 37 -1.32 10.12 8.13
CA ASN A 37 -1.50 11.21 7.17
C ASN A 37 -1.85 10.64 5.80
N MET A 38 -3.13 10.70 5.39
CA MET A 38 -3.56 10.21 4.07
C MET A 38 -3.00 11.09 2.95
N VAL A 39 -2.18 10.50 2.08
CA VAL A 39 -1.65 11.15 0.85
C VAL A 39 -2.58 10.90 -0.33
N VAL A 40 -3.11 9.69 -0.43
CA VAL A 40 -4.16 9.30 -1.38
C VAL A 40 -5.24 8.58 -0.61
N HIS A 41 -6.44 9.15 -0.57
CA HIS A 41 -7.59 8.51 0.04
C HIS A 41 -8.36 7.73 -1.01
N GLY A 42 -8.21 6.40 -1.01
CA GLY A 42 -9.00 5.52 -1.85
C GLY A 42 -10.42 5.36 -1.31
N GLY A 43 -11.23 4.59 -2.04
CA GLY A 43 -12.63 4.31 -1.71
C GLY A 43 -13.17 3.12 -2.48
N VAL A 44 -14.42 2.77 -2.21
CA VAL A 44 -15.11 1.70 -2.92
C VAL A 44 -15.45 2.11 -4.35
N GLY A 45 -15.62 1.12 -5.24
CA GLY A 45 -16.13 1.38 -6.59
C GLY A 45 -17.53 2.00 -6.58
N GLU A 46 -17.72 3.01 -7.42
CA GLU A 46 -19.01 3.70 -7.61
C GLU A 46 -19.56 3.45 -9.03
N GLY A 47 -20.83 3.81 -9.25
CA GLY A 47 -21.47 3.69 -10.57
C GLY A 47 -21.44 2.26 -11.11
N GLU A 48 -20.88 2.07 -12.30
CA GLU A 48 -20.74 0.75 -12.94
C GLU A 48 -19.90 -0.23 -12.10
N LEU A 49 -19.00 0.27 -11.25
CA LEU A 49 -18.15 -0.54 -10.38
C LEU A 49 -18.82 -0.90 -9.04
N ALA A 50 -19.99 -0.34 -8.73
CA ALA A 50 -20.66 -0.58 -7.44
C ALA A 50 -21.09 -2.04 -7.22
N THR A 51 -21.18 -2.84 -8.29
CA THR A 51 -21.56 -4.26 -8.23
C THR A 51 -20.38 -5.20 -7.99
N GLY A 52 -19.14 -4.72 -8.19
CA GLY A 52 -17.92 -5.49 -7.93
C GLY A 52 -17.24 -5.09 -6.62
N TYR A 53 -16.20 -5.84 -6.26
CA TYR A 53 -15.46 -5.63 -5.02
C TYR A 53 -14.29 -4.67 -5.20
N PHE A 54 -14.53 -3.53 -5.85
CA PHE A 54 -13.49 -2.59 -6.20
C PHE A 54 -13.07 -1.72 -5.03
N ILE A 55 -11.77 -1.43 -4.97
CA ILE A 55 -11.17 -0.43 -4.10
C ILE A 55 -10.17 0.36 -4.95
N THR A 56 -10.21 1.69 -4.87
CA THR A 56 -9.20 2.55 -5.50
C THR A 56 -7.96 2.67 -4.62
N PRO A 57 -6.76 2.92 -5.19
CA PRO A 57 -5.52 2.95 -4.42
C PRO A 57 -5.56 3.91 -3.23
N SER A 58 -4.97 3.48 -2.13
CA SER A 58 -4.76 4.32 -0.94
C SER A 58 -3.28 4.40 -0.61
N MET A 59 -2.86 5.57 -0.11
CA MET A 59 -1.49 5.81 0.32
C MET A 59 -1.50 6.71 1.53
N PHE A 60 -0.74 6.36 2.56
CA PHE A 60 -0.64 7.17 3.76
C PHE A 60 0.79 7.21 4.28
N GLU A 61 1.13 8.30 4.92
CA GLU A 61 2.38 8.52 5.61
C GLU A 61 2.20 8.28 7.11
N ILE A 62 3.13 7.53 7.69
CA ILE A 62 3.13 7.19 9.12
C ILE A 62 4.58 7.19 9.64
N ASP A 63 4.81 7.83 10.78
CA ASP A 63 6.15 7.98 11.37
C ASP A 63 6.33 7.00 12.56
N ASP A 64 5.89 5.75 12.38
CA ASP A 64 6.05 4.67 13.37
C ASP A 64 6.21 3.30 12.68
N VAL A 65 7.46 2.84 12.60
CA VAL A 65 7.81 1.56 11.98
C VAL A 65 7.20 0.36 12.71
N GLN A 66 6.85 0.48 14.00
CA GLN A 66 6.23 -0.62 14.75
C GLN A 66 4.71 -0.66 14.64
N HIS A 67 4.11 0.34 13.97
CA HIS A 67 2.66 0.41 13.81
C HIS A 67 2.13 -0.76 12.97
N ASP A 68 0.93 -1.26 13.30
CA ASP A 68 0.36 -2.43 12.62
C ASP A 68 0.09 -2.19 11.12
N LEU A 69 -0.31 -0.98 10.74
CA LEU A 69 -0.41 -0.49 9.35
C LEU A 69 0.91 -0.59 8.55
N VAL A 70 2.07 -0.69 9.22
CA VAL A 70 3.38 -0.94 8.61
C VAL A 70 3.77 -2.41 8.72
N GLN A 71 3.54 -3.00 9.90
CA GLN A 71 4.03 -4.34 10.23
C GLN A 71 3.22 -5.49 9.64
N ASP A 72 1.93 -5.29 9.36
CA ASP A 72 1.04 -6.34 8.88
C ASP A 72 0.82 -6.27 7.36
N GLU A 73 0.73 -7.45 6.74
CA GLU A 73 0.47 -7.56 5.31
C GLU A 73 -1.02 -7.27 5.01
N LEU A 74 -1.29 -6.08 4.45
CA LEU A 74 -2.66 -5.62 4.25
C LEU A 74 -3.38 -6.33 3.09
N PHE A 75 -2.64 -6.86 2.09
CA PHE A 75 -3.19 -7.56 0.91
C PHE A 75 -4.22 -6.74 0.11
N GLY A 76 -3.93 -5.47 -0.16
CA GLY A 76 -4.78 -4.60 -0.97
C GLY A 76 -3.97 -3.53 -1.70
N PRO A 77 -4.64 -2.67 -2.49
CA PRO A 77 -3.99 -1.55 -3.18
C PRO A 77 -3.70 -0.40 -2.20
N ILE A 78 -2.95 -0.69 -1.15
CA ILE A 78 -2.63 0.20 -0.04
C ILE A 78 -1.11 0.25 0.12
N VAL A 79 -0.56 1.45 0.20
CA VAL A 79 0.87 1.69 0.42
C VAL A 79 1.06 2.55 1.67
N SER A 80 1.85 2.08 2.63
CA SER A 80 2.39 2.92 3.70
C SER A 80 3.67 3.62 3.20
N LEU A 81 3.88 4.85 3.65
CA LEU A 81 5.07 5.64 3.39
C LEU A 81 5.70 6.02 4.72
N GLU A 82 7.00 5.84 4.81
CA GLU A 82 7.81 6.24 5.95
C GLU A 82 9.01 7.04 5.45
N ARG A 83 9.44 8.04 6.22
CA ARG A 83 10.64 8.82 5.91
C ARG A 83 11.81 8.31 6.72
N PHE A 84 12.99 8.34 6.10
CA PHE A 84 14.27 8.11 6.75
C PHE A 84 15.21 9.29 6.45
N GLY A 85 16.12 9.58 7.37
CA GLY A 85 17.13 10.62 7.24
C GLY A 85 18.40 10.13 6.56
N ASP A 86 18.80 8.88 6.80
CA ASP A 86 20.02 8.32 6.23
C ASP A 86 19.91 6.84 5.81
N GLU A 87 20.97 6.34 5.18
CA GLU A 87 21.03 4.98 4.63
C GLU A 87 20.99 3.89 5.70
N ALA A 88 21.61 4.12 6.86
CA ALA A 88 21.63 3.14 7.94
C ALA A 88 20.24 3.02 8.60
N GLU A 89 19.56 4.15 8.77
CA GLU A 89 18.17 4.20 9.22
C GLU A 89 17.24 3.51 8.22
N ALA A 90 17.37 3.80 6.92
CA ALA A 90 16.58 3.12 5.88
C ALA A 90 16.73 1.60 5.93
N LEU A 91 17.96 1.10 6.08
CA LEU A 91 18.24 -0.33 6.17
C LEU A 91 17.67 -0.94 7.46
N ALA A 92 17.75 -0.22 8.58
CA ALA A 92 17.17 -0.67 9.84
C ALA A 92 15.64 -0.76 9.76
N MET A 93 14.98 0.26 9.20
CA MET A 93 13.52 0.30 9.00
C MET A 93 13.06 -0.79 8.04
N ALA A 94 13.72 -0.95 6.89
CA ALA A 94 13.36 -1.97 5.91
C ALA A 94 13.47 -3.41 6.47
N ASN A 95 14.41 -3.66 7.38
CA ASN A 95 14.58 -4.94 8.06
C ASN A 95 13.76 -5.08 9.35
N ALA A 96 13.08 -4.02 9.80
CA ALA A 96 12.25 -4.04 11.01
C ALA A 96 10.90 -4.70 10.73
N THR A 97 10.91 -5.89 10.15
CA THR A 97 9.72 -6.68 9.83
C THR A 97 10.01 -8.16 10.04
N ARG A 98 8.98 -8.94 10.33
CA ARG A 98 9.07 -10.41 10.44
C ARG A 98 9.11 -11.12 9.08
N TYR A 99 8.86 -10.40 7.99
CA TYR A 99 8.81 -10.92 6.63
C TYR A 99 10.17 -10.82 5.93
N GLY A 100 10.31 -11.46 4.76
CA GLY A 100 11.56 -11.48 4.00
C GLY A 100 11.41 -11.96 2.56
N LEU A 101 10.30 -11.62 1.90
CA LEU A 101 9.98 -12.12 0.56
C LEU A 101 10.79 -11.41 -0.53
N ALA A 102 10.76 -10.08 -0.56
CA ALA A 102 11.43 -9.25 -1.55
C ALA A 102 11.67 -7.84 -1.01
N ALA A 103 12.66 -7.14 -1.58
CA ALA A 103 12.93 -5.73 -1.36
C ALA A 103 13.39 -5.09 -2.69
N SER A 104 13.30 -3.77 -2.78
CA SER A 104 13.76 -3.02 -3.96
C SER A 104 14.39 -1.71 -3.53
N VAL A 105 15.53 -1.38 -4.13
CA VAL A 105 16.28 -0.15 -3.86
C VAL A 105 16.31 0.69 -5.13
N TYR A 106 15.76 1.90 -5.05
CA TYR A 106 15.76 2.86 -6.14
C TYR A 106 16.81 3.94 -5.88
N THR A 107 17.91 3.89 -6.63
CA THR A 107 19.03 4.84 -6.49
C THR A 107 19.82 4.94 -7.80
N SER A 108 20.45 6.09 -8.02
CA SER A 108 21.44 6.27 -9.11
C SER A 108 22.86 5.90 -8.69
N ASP A 109 23.12 5.63 -7.40
CA ASP A 109 24.42 5.19 -6.90
C ASP A 109 24.51 3.65 -6.97
N LEU A 110 25.31 3.15 -7.90
CA LEU A 110 25.53 1.71 -8.08
C LEU A 110 26.12 1.03 -6.85
N ASN A 111 27.00 1.70 -6.10
CA ASN A 111 27.53 1.11 -4.89
C ASN A 111 26.45 1.00 -3.82
N ARG A 112 25.46 1.91 -3.82
CA ARG A 112 24.34 1.89 -2.86
C ARG A 112 23.40 0.75 -3.17
N SER A 113 23.07 0.54 -4.44
CA SER A 113 22.18 -0.57 -4.84
C SER A 113 22.74 -1.95 -4.50
N MET A 114 24.07 -2.10 -4.38
CA MET A 114 24.71 -3.39 -4.07
C MET A 114 24.87 -3.67 -2.57
N ARG A 115 24.86 -2.65 -1.71
CA ARG A 115 25.08 -2.78 -0.26
C ARG A 115 23.80 -2.68 0.59
N MET A 116 22.76 -2.09 0.00
CA MET A 116 21.40 -2.01 0.56
C MET A 116 20.61 -3.28 0.29
#